data_AF-A0A5C7YQP3-F1
#
_entry.id   AF-A0A5C7YQP3-F1
#
_cell.length_a   1.000
_cell.length_b   1.000
_cell.length_c   1.000
_cell.angle_alpha   90.00
_cell.angle_beta   90.00
_cell.angle_gamma   90.00
#
_symmetry.space_group_name_H-M   'P 1'
#
loop_
_entity.id
_entity.type
_entity.pdbx_description
1 polymer ?
#
loop_
_entity_poly.entity_id
_entity_poly.type
_entity_poly.pdbx_seq_one_letter_code
_entity_poly.pdbx_strand_id
1 'polypeptide(L)'
;MQHRGEIIKEAVYKSGFPITELAKRMGKSRRWVYLLFENPTVSIDIVLQIGSILHYDFSTEIETLKPHVLNDTSLSYSKEEAYWKNKYLKLLEEYNELLKKK
;
A
#
# COMPACT_ATOMS: atom_id res chain seq x y z
N MET A 1 17.33 2.09 -2.66
CA MET A 1 16.05 2.77 -2.94
C MET A 1 15.49 2.18 -4.22
N GLN A 2 14.23 1.77 -4.21
CA GLN A 2 13.60 1.17 -5.38
C GLN A 2 13.23 2.25 -6.40
N HIS A 3 13.71 2.13 -7.64
CA HIS A 3 13.44 3.09 -8.71
C HIS A 3 12.07 2.83 -9.34
N ARG A 4 11.01 3.41 -8.77
CA ARG A 4 9.62 3.10 -9.18
C ARG A 4 9.33 3.46 -10.64
N GLY A 5 9.93 4.53 -11.17
CA GLY A 5 9.77 4.89 -12.58
C GLY A 5 10.26 3.82 -13.56
N GLU A 6 11.33 3.10 -13.21
CA GLU A 6 11.92 2.08 -14.10
C GLU A 6 11.05 0.81 -14.09
N ILE A 7 10.48 0.49 -12.93
CA ILE A 7 9.52 -0.61 -12.78
C ILE A 7 8.28 -0.37 -13.66
N ILE A 8 7.72 0.84 -13.59
CA ILE A 8 6.56 1.22 -14.40
C ILE A 8 6.91 1.13 -15.89
N LYS A 9 8.08 1.64 -16.28
CA LYS A 9 8.57 1.60 -17.66
C LYS A 9 8.63 0.16 -18.16
N GLU A 10 9.23 -0.75 -17.39
CA GLU A 10 9.35 -2.15 -17.75
C GLU A 10 7.97 -2.82 -17.90
N ALA A 11 7.04 -2.55 -16.98
CA ALA A 11 5.67 -3.04 -17.07
C ALA A 11 4.93 -2.51 -18.31
N VAL A 12 5.07 -1.22 -18.63
CA VAL A 12 4.48 -0.61 -19.84
C VAL A 12 5.02 -1.29 -21.10
N TYR A 13 6.34 -1.48 -21.21
CA TYR A 13 6.92 -2.13 -22.38
C TYR A 13 6.53 -3.61 -22.49
N LYS A 14 6.52 -4.35 -21.38
CA LYS A 14 6.09 -5.77 -21.35
C LYS A 14 4.62 -5.93 -21.73
N SER A 15 3.76 -5.00 -21.31
CA SER A 15 2.33 -5.02 -21.66
C SER A 15 2.06 -4.72 -23.14
N GLY A 16 3.03 -4.17 -23.87
CA GLY A 16 2.83 -3.67 -25.23
C GLY A 16 1.88 -2.47 -25.32
N PHE A 17 1.52 -1.85 -24.19
CA PHE A 17 0.57 -0.77 -24.15
C PHE A 17 1.16 0.52 -24.75
N PRO A 18 0.47 1.16 -25.71
CA PRO A 18 1.03 2.33 -26.38
C PRO A 18 1.13 3.53 -25.43
N ILE A 19 2.33 4.11 -25.33
CA ILE A 19 2.63 5.25 -24.45
C ILE A 19 1.74 6.47 -24.77
N THR A 20 1.37 6.65 -26.03
CA THR A 20 0.42 7.67 -26.48
C THR A 20 -0.94 7.53 -25.79
N GLU A 21 -1.45 6.31 -25.69
CA GLU A 21 -2.73 6.01 -25.07
C GLU A 21 -2.62 6.10 -23.54
N LEU A 22 -1.48 5.71 -22.96
CA LEU A 22 -1.24 5.84 -21.52
C LEU A 22 -1.26 7.30 -21.11
N ALA A 23 -0.55 8.15 -21.84
CA ALA A 23 -0.53 9.59 -21.62
C ALA A 23 -1.96 10.18 -21.73
N LYS A 24 -2.74 9.76 -22.73
CA LYS A 24 -4.11 10.20 -22.94
C LYS A 24 -5.03 9.82 -21.77
N ARG A 25 -4.99 8.57 -21.31
CA ARG A 25 -5.79 8.08 -20.17
C ARG A 25 -5.39 8.71 -18.85
N MET A 26 -4.10 9.05 -18.70
CA MET A 26 -3.59 9.80 -17.56
C MET A 26 -3.95 11.30 -17.61
N GLY A 27 -4.43 11.83 -18.74
CA GLY A 27 -4.63 13.27 -18.93
C GLY A 27 -3.33 14.07 -18.93
N LYS A 28 -2.22 13.46 -19.40
CA LYS A 28 -0.86 14.04 -19.38
C LYS A 28 -0.24 14.03 -20.78
N SER A 29 0.88 14.74 -20.93
CA SER A 29 1.65 14.71 -22.18
C SER A 29 2.53 13.46 -22.26
N ARG A 30 2.90 13.03 -23.46
CA ARG A 30 3.89 11.94 -23.65
C ARG A 30 5.22 12.23 -22.96
N ARG A 31 5.66 13.50 -23.00
CA ARG A 31 6.86 13.97 -22.31
C ARG A 31 6.79 13.73 -20.80
N TRP A 32 5.62 13.94 -20.20
CA TRP A 32 5.40 13.67 -18.79
C TRP A 32 5.57 12.18 -18.47
N VAL A 33 5.09 11.28 -19.33
CA VAL A 33 5.28 9.83 -19.15
C VAL A 33 6.76 9.44 -19.23
N TYR A 34 7.51 9.98 -20.19
CA TYR A 34 8.96 9.74 -20.24
C TYR A 34 9.69 10.27 -19.00
N LEU A 35 9.31 11.46 -18.51
CA LEU A 35 9.89 12.01 -17.28
C LEU A 35 9.53 11.18 -16.05
N LEU A 36 8.34 10.58 -16.03
CA LEU A 36 7.90 9.68 -14.96
C LEU A 36 8.80 8.43 -14.89
N PHE A 37 9.20 7.89 -16.05
CA PHE A 37 10.05 6.70 -16.10
C PHE A 37 11.44 6.95 -15.49
N GLU A 38 11.98 8.15 -15.65
CA GLU A 38 13.27 8.55 -15.07
C GLU A 38 13.16 8.95 -13.58
N ASN A 39 11.96 8.96 -13.00
CA ASN A 39 11.77 9.39 -11.62
C ASN A 39 11.92 8.20 -10.64
N PRO A 40 12.90 8.22 -9.72
CA PRO A 40 13.07 7.15 -8.74
C PRO A 40 11.92 7.08 -7.73
N THR A 41 11.32 8.22 -7.41
CA THR A 41 10.29 8.38 -6.37
C THR A 41 8.96 8.76 -7.01
N VAL A 42 8.22 7.74 -7.47
CA VAL A 42 6.84 7.91 -7.94
C VAL A 42 5.87 7.67 -6.79
N SER A 43 4.87 8.55 -6.63
CA SER A 43 3.80 8.41 -5.64
C SER A 43 2.95 7.16 -5.88
N ILE A 44 2.51 6.48 -4.81
CA ILE A 44 1.68 5.27 -4.89
C ILE A 44 0.44 5.49 -5.76
N ASP A 45 -0.21 6.64 -5.66
CA ASP A 45 -1.45 6.94 -6.40
C ASP A 45 -1.25 6.84 -7.91
N ILE A 46 -0.11 7.35 -8.41
CA ILE A 46 0.25 7.27 -9.83
C ILE A 46 0.52 5.83 -10.23
N VAL A 47 1.21 5.05 -9.38
CA VAL A 47 1.49 3.65 -9.66
C VAL A 47 0.19 2.83 -9.75
N LEU A 48 -0.73 3.03 -8.82
CA LEU A 48 -2.03 2.37 -8.81
C LEU A 48 -2.88 2.76 -10.02
N GLN A 49 -2.90 4.05 -10.37
CA GLN A 49 -3.62 4.53 -11.54
C GLN A 49 -3.07 3.89 -12.82
N ILE A 50 -1.75 3.82 -12.98
CA ILE A 50 -1.11 3.17 -14.13
C ILE A 50 -1.36 1.66 -14.11
N GLY A 51 -1.30 1.01 -12.94
CA GLY A 51 -1.62 -0.42 -12.79
C GLY A 51 -3.04 -0.74 -13.22
N SER A 52 -4.00 0.11 -12.87
CA SER A 52 -5.39 -0.01 -13.32
C SER A 52 -5.54 0.17 -14.83
N ILE A 53 -4.74 1.03 -15.47
CA ILE A 53 -4.78 1.25 -16.94
C ILE A 53 -4.14 0.07 -17.68
N LEU A 54 -3.05 -0.46 -17.15
CA LEU A 54 -2.30 -1.57 -17.74
C LEU A 54 -2.87 -2.95 -17.37
N HIS A 55 -3.81 -3.02 -16.44
CA HIS A 55 -4.26 -4.26 -15.79
C HIS A 55 -3.07 -5.07 -15.21
N TYR A 56 -2.11 -4.34 -14.63
CA TYR A 56 -0.88 -4.90 -14.08
C TYR A 56 -0.84 -4.69 -12.57
N ASP A 57 -0.46 -5.74 -11.83
CA ASP A 57 -0.30 -5.67 -10.39
C ASP A 57 1.18 -5.39 -10.03
N PHE A 58 1.43 -4.18 -9.54
CA PHE A 58 2.74 -3.73 -9.08
C PHE A 58 3.09 -4.18 -7.65
N SER A 59 2.20 -4.88 -6.94
CA SER A 59 2.40 -5.29 -5.54
C SER A 59 3.55 -6.28 -5.35
N THR A 60 3.86 -7.06 -6.38
CA THR A 60 4.95 -8.05 -6.39
C THR A 60 6.32 -7.39 -6.46
N GLU A 61 6.39 -6.29 -7.20
CA GLU A 61 7.63 -5.55 -7.45
C GLU A 61 7.83 -4.51 -6.37
N ILE A 62 6.80 -3.74 -6.01
CA ILE A 62 6.93 -2.62 -5.08
C ILE A 62 6.53 -3.05 -3.67
N GLU A 63 7.51 -3.19 -2.78
CA GLU A 63 7.29 -3.65 -1.40
C GLU A 63 6.31 -2.77 -0.61
N THR A 64 6.24 -1.48 -0.92
CA THR A 64 5.30 -0.54 -0.28
C THR A 64 3.86 -0.66 -0.79
N LEU A 65 3.65 -1.35 -1.92
CA LEU A 65 2.34 -1.64 -2.52
C LEU A 65 1.83 -3.02 -2.12
N LYS A 66 2.66 -3.87 -1.52
CA LYS A 66 2.14 -5.01 -0.79
C LYS A 66 1.10 -4.43 0.14
N PRO A 67 -0.17 -4.88 0.06
CA PRO A 67 -1.11 -4.52 1.09
C PRO A 67 -0.37 -4.84 2.37
N HIS A 68 -0.21 -3.84 3.24
CA HIS A 68 -0.14 -4.17 4.64
C HIS A 68 -1.47 -4.88 4.83
N VAL A 69 -1.45 -6.20 4.68
CA VAL A 69 -2.50 -7.05 5.17
C VAL A 69 -2.47 -6.64 6.62
N LEU A 70 -3.35 -5.70 6.98
CA LEU A 70 -3.91 -5.65 8.29
C LEU A 70 -4.42 -7.08 8.43
N ASN A 71 -3.56 -7.92 9.03
CA ASN A 71 -3.88 -9.28 9.36
C ASN A 71 -5.02 -9.16 10.37
N ASP A 72 -6.23 -8.97 9.87
CA ASP A 72 -7.47 -9.16 10.59
C ASP A 72 -7.67 -10.65 10.90
N THR A 73 -6.68 -11.52 10.65
CA THR A 73 -6.63 -12.82 11.29
C THR A 73 -5.18 -13.28 11.46
N SER A 74 -4.80 -13.52 12.72
CA SER A 74 -3.51 -14.08 13.18
C SER A 74 -2.39 -13.07 13.47
N LEU A 75 -2.68 -12.07 14.33
CA LEU A 75 -1.74 -11.79 15.41
C LEU A 75 -1.64 -13.06 16.24
N SER A 76 -0.59 -13.86 16.01
CA SER A 76 -0.09 -14.77 17.04
C SER A 76 0.41 -13.89 18.19
N TYR A 77 -0.51 -13.39 19.01
CA TYR A 77 -0.20 -12.71 20.25
C TYR A 77 0.78 -13.60 21.01
N SER A 78 1.95 -13.06 21.34
CA SER A 78 2.80 -13.75 22.31
C SER A 78 1.96 -14.00 23.57
N LYS A 79 2.16 -15.14 24.26
CA LYS A 79 1.46 -15.42 25.53
C LYS A 79 1.58 -14.25 26.51
N GLU A 80 2.69 -13.50 26.45
CA GLU A 80 2.91 -12.29 27.24
C GLU A 80 1.99 -11.12 26.84
N GLU A 81 1.80 -10.86 25.55
CA GLU A 81 0.94 -9.77 25.09
C GLU A 81 -0.53 -10.03 25.44
N ALA A 82 -0.97 -11.27 25.31
CA ALA A 82 -2.30 -11.69 25.74
C ALA A 82 -2.50 -11.54 27.26
N TYR A 83 -1.47 -11.86 28.05
CA TYR A 83 -1.49 -11.68 29.50
C TYR A 83 -1.64 -10.21 29.90
N TRP A 84 -0.84 -9.31 29.33
CA TRP A 84 -0.91 -7.88 29.63
C TRP A 84 -2.22 -7.25 29.15
N LYS A 85 -2.74 -7.66 27.99
CA LYS A 85 -4.05 -7.22 27.49
C LYS A 85 -5.18 -7.60 28.45
N ASN A 86 -5.21 -8.85 28.90
CA ASN A 86 -6.22 -9.32 29.84
C ASN A 86 -6.12 -8.63 31.21
N LYS A 87 -4.88 -8.40 31.70
CA LYS A 87 -4.64 -7.65 32.94
C LYS A 87 -5.16 -6.22 32.84
N TYR A 88 -4.94 -5.55 31.71
CA TYR A 88 -5.44 -4.20 31.45
C TYR A 88 -6.97 -4.17 31.39
N LEU A 89 -7.60 -5.10 30.66
CA LEU A 89 -9.06 -5.20 30.56
C LEU A 89 -9.70 -5.37 31.93
N LYS A 90 -9.17 -6.29 32.75
CA LYS A 90 -9.69 -6.54 34.10
C LYS A 90 -9.62 -5.29 34.99
N LEU A 91 -8.51 -4.55 34.94
CA LEU A 91 -8.36 -3.32 35.71
C LEU A 91 -9.37 -2.25 35.27
N LEU A 92 -9.66 -2.17 33.97
CA LEU A 92 -10.60 -1.22 33.39
C LEU A 92 -12.05 -1.56 33.76
N GLU A 93 -12.38 -2.85 33.83
CA GLU A 93 -13.67 -3.35 34.33
C GLU A 93 -13.85 -3.02 35.82
N GLU A 94 -12.86 -3.33 36.67
CA GLU A 94 -12.89 -3.02 38.10
C GLU A 94 -13.04 -1.51 38.36
N TYR A 95 -12.33 -0.68 37.59
CA TYR A 95 -12.46 0.77 37.67
C TYR A 95 -13.88 1.25 37.29
N ASN A 96 -14.44 0.71 36.21
CA ASN A 96 -15.80 1.04 35.79
C ASN A 96 -16.84 0.59 36.82
N GLU A 97 -16.65 -0.55 37.48
CA GLU A 97 -17.53 -0.97 38.57
C GLU A 97 -17.47 -0.03 39.78
N LEU A 98 -16.27 0.42 40.15
CA LEU A 98 -16.11 1.41 41.23
C LEU A 98 -16.77 2.74 40.87
N LEU A 99 -16.66 3.19 39.63
CA LEU A 99 -17.36 4.39 39.16
C LEU A 99 -18.89 4.24 39.17
N LYS A 100 -19.40 3.05 38.85
CA LYS A 100 -20.86 2.77 38.87
C LYS A 100 -21.44 2.63 40.28
N LYS A 101 -20.61 2.35 41.29
CA LYS A 101 -21.01 2.25 42.70
C LYS A 101 -21.02 3.60 43.44
N LYS A 102 -20.69 4.69 42.76
CA LYS A 102 -20.73 6.06 43.27
C LYS A 102 -21.98 6.78 42.79
#